data_AF-A0A6A4W8Y3-F1
#
_entry.id   AF-A0A6A4W8Y3-F1
#
_cell.length_a   1.000
_cell.length_b   1.000
_cell.length_c   1.000
_cell.angle_alpha   90.00
_cell.angle_beta   90.00
_cell.angle_gamma   90.00
#
_symmetry.space_group_name_H-M   'P 1'
#
loop_
_entity.id
_entity.type
_entity.pdbx_description
1 polymer ?
#
loop_
_entity_poly.entity_id
_entity_poly.type
_entity_poly.pdbx_seq_one_letter_code
_entity_poly.pdbx_strand_id
1 'polypeptide(L)'
;MGAANTNPTAVEAKNRLRLLLIGAAPTVAAATHDDPRESGASVLLEEKEPTYLSATTLDLDHEPPVEPEVPDADVTAVENLVTARQPCPGPAASAGAAPPPASLPSGATGVASLSRQALAYVAGYVAAKCATVDSTLGKITSDASEVPRDERYAWIDTLSRGGLTVPSARWLDEVEQLEVLFTTMHGGDVDRGPGVVRRLAEAAALKFPQLHPYVLRKYAMTRTQLRVREIRRLIGDRERLRKEQPTCSREAKRARLYVHPGD
;
A
#
# COMPACT_ATOMS: atom_id res chain seq x y z
N MET A 1 -29.07 -36.94 -6.78
CA MET A 1 -28.11 -36.87 -5.66
C MET A 1 -27.46 -35.49 -5.69
N GLY A 2 -27.99 -34.53 -4.94
CA GLY A 2 -27.43 -33.17 -4.85
C GLY A 2 -26.58 -33.06 -3.59
N ALA A 3 -25.29 -32.80 -3.76
CA ALA A 3 -24.38 -32.53 -2.65
C ALA A 3 -24.75 -31.17 -2.04
N ALA A 4 -25.33 -31.18 -0.83
CA ALA A 4 -25.58 -29.96 -0.07
C ALA A 4 -24.24 -29.29 0.24
N ASN A 5 -24.11 -28.01 -0.15
CA ASN A 5 -22.93 -27.20 0.12
C ASN A 5 -22.74 -27.08 1.64
N THR A 6 -21.76 -27.80 2.19
CA THR A 6 -21.44 -27.91 3.62
C THR A 6 -20.65 -26.72 4.17
N ASN A 7 -20.52 -25.64 3.39
CA ASN A 7 -19.82 -24.44 3.85
C ASN A 7 -20.76 -23.58 4.70
N PRO A 8 -20.37 -23.25 5.94
CA PRO A 8 -21.18 -22.40 6.80
C PRO A 8 -21.34 -21.03 6.16
N THR A 9 -22.55 -20.50 6.21
CA THR A 9 -22.79 -19.11 5.78
C THR A 9 -21.95 -18.14 6.63
N ALA A 10 -21.68 -16.94 6.12
CA ALA A 10 -20.88 -15.96 6.86
C ALA A 10 -21.45 -15.65 8.27
N VAL A 11 -22.77 -15.72 8.42
CA VAL A 11 -23.48 -15.56 9.70
C VAL A 11 -23.19 -16.75 10.62
N GLU A 12 -23.22 -17.97 10.08
CA GLU A 12 -22.94 -19.19 10.82
C GLU A 12 -21.47 -19.27 11.25
N ALA A 13 -20.53 -18.89 10.39
CA ALA A 13 -19.11 -18.80 10.73
C ALA A 13 -18.86 -17.77 11.85
N LYS A 14 -19.52 -16.60 11.80
CA LYS A 14 -19.43 -15.58 12.86
C LYS A 14 -19.99 -16.08 14.19
N ASN A 15 -21.12 -16.79 14.16
CA ASN A 15 -21.72 -17.38 15.36
C ASN A 15 -20.84 -18.49 15.94
N ARG A 16 -20.29 -19.38 15.10
CA ARG A 16 -19.34 -20.42 15.52
C ARG A 16 -18.08 -19.82 16.15
N LEU A 17 -17.53 -18.75 15.55
CA LEU A 17 -16.37 -18.04 16.10
C LEU A 17 -16.69 -17.40 17.46
N ARG A 18 -17.87 -16.79 17.59
CA ARG A 18 -18.35 -16.20 18.85
C ARG A 18 -18.52 -17.27 19.93
N LEU A 19 -19.07 -18.44 19.61
CA LEU A 19 -19.21 -19.55 20.54
C LEU A 19 -17.84 -20.09 21.00
N LEU A 20 -16.86 -20.20 20.10
CA LEU A 20 -15.49 -20.59 20.45
C LEU A 20 -14.81 -19.58 21.38
N LEU A 21 -15.01 -18.29 21.13
CA LEU A 21 -14.47 -17.20 21.95
C LEU A 21 -15.15 -17.11 23.33
N ILE A 22 -16.43 -17.47 23.41
CA ILE A 22 -17.19 -17.49 24.67
C ILE A 22 -16.92 -18.78 25.47
N GLY A 23 -16.58 -19.89 24.80
CA GLY A 23 -16.28 -21.19 25.42
C GLY A 23 -14.85 -21.33 25.96
N ALA A 24 -13.96 -20.36 25.72
CA ALA A 24 -12.58 -20.36 26.18
C ALA A 24 -12.41 -19.55 27.48
N ALA A 25 -13.12 -19.93 28.54
CA ALA A 25 -12.83 -19.50 29.90
C ALA A 25 -12.98 -20.69 30.87
N PRO A 26 -12.06 -20.87 31.83
CA PRO A 26 -12.05 -22.02 32.71
C PRO A 26 -13.23 -21.97 33.69
N THR A 27 -13.78 -23.15 33.93
CA THR A 27 -14.82 -23.51 34.89
C THR A 27 -14.70 -22.81 36.26
N VAL A 28 -15.73 -22.05 36.64
CA VAL A 28 -16.19 -21.94 38.02
C VAL A 28 -17.71 -22.05 38.01
N ALA A 29 -18.21 -23.01 38.79
CA ALA A 29 -19.60 -23.39 38.92
C ALA A 29 -20.43 -22.35 39.70
N ALA A 30 -21.69 -22.12 39.27
CA ALA A 30 -22.90 -22.15 40.11
C ALA A 30 -24.15 -21.68 39.31
N ALA A 31 -25.17 -22.56 39.26
CA ALA A 31 -26.63 -22.31 39.42
C ALA A 31 -27.28 -21.05 38.79
N THR A 32 -28.43 -21.04 38.10
CA THR A 32 -29.63 -21.91 38.03
C THR A 32 -30.68 -21.26 37.11
N HIS A 33 -31.62 -22.05 36.56
CA HIS A 33 -32.97 -21.70 36.03
C HIS A 33 -33.04 -20.87 34.73
N ASP A 34 -33.95 -21.05 33.76
CA ASP A 34 -35.09 -21.94 33.51
C ASP A 34 -35.46 -21.75 32.00
N ASP A 35 -36.05 -22.76 31.36
CA ASP A 35 -36.70 -22.67 30.03
C ASP A 35 -38.24 -22.68 30.24
N PRO A 36 -39.14 -22.70 29.23
CA PRO A 36 -39.18 -22.10 27.87
C PRO A 36 -40.56 -21.46 27.57
N ARG A 37 -40.80 -20.85 26.39
CA ARG A 37 -42.07 -21.01 25.63
C ARG A 37 -42.14 -20.40 24.22
N GLU A 38 -42.92 -21.13 23.41
CA GLU A 38 -43.22 -21.06 21.98
C GLU A 38 -44.04 -19.84 21.51
N SER A 39 -43.96 -19.53 20.21
CA SER A 39 -45.05 -19.16 19.26
C SER A 39 -44.41 -18.42 18.09
N GLY A 40 -44.65 -18.63 16.79
CA GLY A 40 -45.65 -19.38 16.04
C GLY A 40 -45.61 -18.86 14.58
N ALA A 41 -46.27 -19.60 13.69
CA ALA A 41 -46.78 -19.20 12.37
C ALA A 41 -45.87 -19.23 11.11
N SER A 42 -46.29 -20.10 10.20
CA SER A 42 -45.97 -20.32 8.79
C SER A 42 -46.28 -19.15 7.84
N VAL A 43 -45.78 -19.25 6.58
CA VAL A 43 -46.42 -19.01 5.25
C VAL A 43 -45.30 -18.63 4.25
N LEU A 44 -44.87 -19.54 3.35
CA LEU A 44 -45.35 -19.87 2.00
C LEU A 44 -44.62 -19.10 0.87
N LEU A 45 -43.79 -19.87 0.15
CA LEU A 45 -43.45 -19.87 -1.29
C LEU A 45 -43.47 -18.56 -2.09
N GLU A 46 -42.33 -18.23 -2.72
CA GLU A 46 -42.27 -18.13 -4.20
C GLU A 46 -40.82 -18.25 -4.70
N GLU A 47 -40.54 -19.32 -5.44
CA GLU A 47 -39.31 -19.53 -6.20
C GLU A 47 -39.51 -19.01 -7.63
N LYS A 48 -38.51 -18.31 -8.19
CA LYS A 48 -38.40 -18.20 -9.65
C LYS A 48 -36.93 -18.11 -10.09
N GLU A 49 -36.44 -19.25 -10.55
CA GLU A 49 -35.20 -19.47 -11.30
C GLU A 49 -35.33 -19.01 -12.77
N PRO A 50 -34.22 -18.95 -13.54
CA PRO A 50 -33.93 -17.93 -14.55
C PRO A 50 -34.15 -18.35 -16.02
N THR A 51 -34.19 -17.38 -16.93
CA THR A 51 -34.22 -17.63 -18.39
C THR A 51 -32.86 -17.33 -19.03
N TYR A 52 -32.27 -18.37 -19.63
CA TYR A 52 -31.03 -18.36 -20.41
C TYR A 52 -31.22 -17.79 -21.84
N LEU A 53 -30.17 -17.10 -22.31
CA LEU A 53 -29.65 -16.94 -23.68
C LEU A 53 -30.60 -16.66 -24.85
N SER A 54 -30.28 -15.63 -25.63
CA SER A 54 -30.35 -15.69 -27.09
C SER A 54 -29.19 -14.94 -27.73
N ALA A 55 -28.45 -15.68 -28.54
CA ALA A 55 -27.39 -15.23 -29.42
C ALA A 55 -27.99 -14.85 -30.77
N THR A 56 -27.52 -13.76 -31.38
CA THR A 56 -27.68 -13.54 -32.82
C THR A 56 -26.48 -12.75 -33.37
N THR A 57 -25.65 -13.51 -34.10
CA THR A 57 -24.94 -13.24 -35.37
C THR A 57 -24.17 -11.94 -35.65
N LEU A 58 -22.98 -12.20 -36.20
CA LEU A 58 -21.96 -11.37 -36.83
C LEU A 58 -22.48 -10.43 -37.95
N ASP A 59 -21.84 -9.27 -38.08
CA ASP A 59 -21.53 -8.64 -39.36
C ASP A 59 -20.16 -7.94 -39.31
N LEU A 60 -19.39 -8.10 -40.39
CA LEU A 60 -18.02 -7.64 -40.62
C LEU A 60 -17.98 -6.16 -41.08
N ASP A 61 -16.78 -5.57 -40.96
CA ASP A 61 -16.29 -4.34 -41.59
C ASP A 61 -16.59 -2.99 -40.90
N HIS A 62 -15.81 -2.67 -39.86
CA HIS A 62 -15.42 -1.29 -39.55
C HIS A 62 -14.04 -1.27 -38.88
N GLU A 63 -13.08 -0.57 -39.49
CA GLU A 63 -11.81 -0.25 -38.85
C GLU A 63 -12.08 0.54 -37.56
N PRO A 64 -11.57 0.14 -36.38
CA PRO A 64 -11.80 0.94 -35.18
C PRO A 64 -10.98 2.23 -35.26
N PRO A 65 -11.60 3.40 -35.09
CA PRO A 65 -10.87 4.66 -35.03
C PRO A 65 -9.96 4.66 -33.79
N VAL A 66 -8.80 5.29 -33.91
CA VAL A 66 -7.87 5.58 -32.80
C VAL A 66 -8.66 6.17 -31.64
N GLU A 67 -8.91 5.36 -30.61
CA GLU A 67 -9.61 5.82 -29.42
C GLU A 67 -8.76 6.89 -28.72
N PRO A 68 -9.36 8.01 -28.30
CA PRO A 68 -8.66 9.00 -27.50
C PRO A 68 -8.27 8.37 -26.15
N GLU A 69 -6.99 8.46 -25.78
CA GLU A 69 -6.50 7.99 -24.48
C GLU A 69 -7.37 8.54 -23.34
N VAL A 70 -8.20 7.68 -22.75
CA VAL A 70 -8.96 7.99 -21.56
C VAL A 70 -7.93 8.25 -20.45
N PRO A 71 -7.86 9.46 -19.86
CA PRO A 71 -6.92 9.71 -18.78
C PRO A 71 -7.26 8.80 -17.59
N ASP A 72 -6.34 7.90 -17.27
CA ASP A 72 -6.38 7.00 -16.13
C ASP A 72 -6.79 7.81 -14.87
N ALA A 73 -7.93 7.48 -14.26
CA ALA A 73 -8.55 8.26 -13.17
C ALA A 73 -7.61 8.48 -11.96
N ASP A 74 -6.56 7.67 -11.88
CA ASP A 74 -5.49 7.78 -10.89
C ASP A 74 -4.56 8.98 -11.11
N VAL A 75 -4.44 9.49 -12.35
CA VAL A 75 -3.52 10.59 -12.71
C VAL A 75 -4.09 11.94 -12.26
N THR A 76 -5.39 12.16 -12.48
CA THR A 76 -6.10 13.35 -12.00
C THR A 76 -6.15 13.41 -10.48
N ALA A 77 -6.24 12.25 -9.81
CA ALA A 77 -6.14 12.18 -8.36
C ALA A 77 -4.78 12.72 -7.85
N VAL A 78 -3.66 12.38 -8.48
CA VAL A 78 -2.33 12.86 -8.05
C VAL A 78 -2.17 14.37 -8.25
N GLU A 79 -2.60 14.90 -9.40
CA GLU A 79 -2.50 16.33 -9.69
C GLU A 79 -3.34 17.17 -8.71
N ASN A 80 -4.54 16.71 -8.37
CA ASN A 80 -5.39 17.35 -7.37
C ASN A 80 -4.77 17.31 -5.96
N LEU A 81 -4.09 16.22 -5.61
CA LEU A 81 -3.45 16.01 -4.31
C LEU A 81 -2.16 16.85 -4.12
N VAL A 82 -1.47 17.19 -5.21
CA VAL A 82 -0.31 18.08 -5.22
C VAL A 82 -0.72 19.56 -5.21
N THR A 83 -1.81 19.90 -5.92
CA THR A 83 -2.29 21.29 -6.07
C THR A 83 -2.94 21.85 -4.81
N ALA A 84 -3.55 21.02 -3.95
CA ALA A 84 -4.29 21.46 -2.75
C ALA A 84 -3.42 21.94 -1.55
N ARG A 85 -2.12 22.21 -1.72
CA ARG A 85 -1.23 22.67 -0.63
C ARG A 85 -1.11 24.19 -0.59
N GLN A 86 -1.51 24.83 0.52
CA GLN A 86 -1.19 26.23 0.82
C GLN A 86 0.26 26.40 1.36
N PRO A 87 0.90 27.57 1.16
CA PRO A 87 2.31 27.79 1.49
C PRO A 87 2.51 28.04 2.99
N CYS A 88 3.41 27.29 3.63
CA CYS A 88 4.04 27.70 4.88
C CYS A 88 5.41 28.33 4.54
N PRO A 89 5.73 29.55 5.01
CA PRO A 89 7.06 30.12 4.83
C PRO A 89 8.07 29.39 5.72
N GLY A 90 9.17 28.92 5.12
CA GLY A 90 10.32 28.39 5.85
C GLY A 90 11.28 29.52 6.26
N PRO A 91 12.00 29.39 7.39
CA PRO A 91 13.04 30.34 7.76
C PRO A 91 14.29 30.16 6.90
N ALA A 92 14.92 31.29 6.57
CA ALA A 92 16.12 31.39 5.74
C ALA A 92 17.31 30.62 6.33
N ALA A 93 18.06 29.95 5.45
CA ALA A 93 19.30 29.27 5.76
C ALA A 93 20.44 30.28 5.94
N SER A 94 21.14 30.23 7.08
CA SER A 94 22.48 30.77 7.22
C SER A 94 23.50 29.64 7.13
N ALA A 95 24.50 29.86 6.29
CA ALA A 95 25.61 28.96 6.03
C ALA A 95 26.58 28.88 7.22
N GLY A 96 27.10 27.69 7.49
CA GLY A 96 28.20 27.46 8.42
C GLY A 96 28.73 26.05 8.21
N ALA A 97 29.79 25.92 7.39
CA ALA A 97 30.48 24.67 7.13
C ALA A 97 31.31 24.25 8.37
N ALA A 98 31.15 22.99 8.80
CA ALA A 98 32.01 22.33 9.78
C ALA A 98 32.38 20.91 9.25
N PRO A 99 33.61 20.43 9.51
CA PRO A 99 34.17 19.22 8.90
C PRO A 99 33.58 17.92 9.48
N PRO A 100 33.71 16.77 8.78
CA PRO A 100 33.04 15.54 9.17
C PRO A 100 33.76 14.84 10.34
N PRO A 101 33.05 14.43 11.40
CA PRO A 101 33.60 13.46 12.34
C PRO A 101 33.39 12.03 11.84
N ALA A 102 34.37 11.21 12.19
CA ALA A 102 34.57 9.83 11.80
C ALA A 102 33.37 8.89 12.04
N SER A 103 33.20 7.98 11.07
CA SER A 103 32.71 6.60 11.14
C SER A 103 31.96 6.19 12.43
N LEU A 104 30.63 6.28 12.37
CA LEU A 104 29.72 5.61 13.31
C LEU A 104 29.32 4.21 12.79
N PRO A 105 29.04 3.24 13.69
CA PRO A 105 28.97 1.83 13.35
C PRO A 105 27.61 1.40 12.78
N SER A 106 27.65 0.55 11.75
CA SER A 106 26.76 -0.60 11.45
C SER A 106 25.25 -0.54 11.78
N GLY A 107 24.60 0.63 11.68
CA GLY A 107 23.13 0.75 11.62
C GLY A 107 22.60 1.07 10.22
N ALA A 108 23.47 1.56 9.33
CA ALA A 108 23.13 1.95 7.97
C ALA A 108 22.81 0.75 7.05
N THR A 109 23.39 -0.42 7.35
CA THR A 109 23.20 -1.65 6.57
C THR A 109 21.74 -2.15 6.64
N GLY A 110 21.12 -2.08 7.82
CA GLY A 110 19.72 -2.51 8.00
C GLY A 110 18.73 -1.62 7.25
N VAL A 111 18.85 -0.29 7.36
CA VAL A 111 17.94 0.66 6.70
C VAL A 111 18.09 0.62 5.18
N ALA A 112 19.32 0.49 4.68
CA ALA A 112 19.58 0.34 3.25
C ALA A 112 19.01 -0.98 2.71
N SER A 113 19.15 -2.09 3.45
CA SER A 113 18.56 -3.38 3.09
C SER A 113 17.03 -3.32 3.05
N LEU A 114 16.39 -2.72 4.06
CA LEU A 114 14.93 -2.53 4.09
C LEU A 114 14.44 -1.66 2.93
N SER A 115 15.20 -0.62 2.58
CA SER A 115 14.86 0.25 1.45
C SER A 115 14.93 -0.50 0.12
N ARG A 116 15.94 -1.37 -0.08
CA ARG A 116 16.02 -2.24 -1.27
C ARG A 116 14.87 -3.25 -1.32
N GLN A 117 14.53 -3.86 -0.19
CA GLN A 117 13.40 -4.81 -0.12
C GLN A 117 12.04 -4.13 -0.37
N ALA A 118 11.84 -2.92 0.16
CA ALA A 118 10.66 -2.12 -0.12
C ALA A 118 10.58 -1.72 -1.60
N LEU A 119 11.73 -1.40 -2.21
CA LEU A 119 11.79 -1.08 -3.62
C LEU A 119 11.50 -2.29 -4.50
N ALA A 120 11.99 -3.48 -4.14
CA ALA A 120 11.62 -4.73 -4.80
C ALA A 120 10.11 -5.00 -4.71
N TYR A 121 9.49 -4.71 -3.58
CA TYR A 121 8.04 -4.82 -3.43
C TYR A 121 7.29 -3.85 -4.37
N VAL A 122 7.75 -2.61 -4.50
CA VAL A 122 7.20 -1.63 -5.45
C VAL A 122 7.40 -2.09 -6.90
N ALA A 123 8.59 -2.60 -7.25
CA ALA A 123 8.88 -3.14 -8.56
C ALA A 123 7.95 -4.31 -8.91
N GLY A 124 7.69 -5.21 -7.96
CA GLY A 124 6.73 -6.30 -8.09
C GLY A 124 5.30 -5.82 -8.31
N TYR A 125 4.87 -4.78 -7.58
CA TYR A 125 3.56 -4.15 -7.79
C TYR A 125 3.41 -3.59 -9.21
N VAL A 126 4.42 -2.87 -9.71
CA VAL A 126 4.40 -2.32 -11.07
C VAL A 126 4.40 -3.44 -12.11
N ALA A 127 5.23 -4.48 -11.92
CA ALA A 127 5.26 -5.65 -12.79
C ALA A 127 3.88 -6.33 -12.88
N ALA A 128 3.19 -6.50 -11.75
CA ALA A 128 1.85 -7.07 -11.72
C ALA A 128 0.83 -6.23 -12.52
N LYS A 129 0.89 -4.89 -12.37
CA LYS A 129 -0.01 -3.96 -13.08
C LYS A 129 0.30 -3.84 -14.57
N CYS A 130 1.53 -4.14 -14.96
CA CYS A 130 1.98 -4.04 -16.34
C CYS A 130 2.14 -5.42 -17.01
N ALA A 131 1.69 -6.51 -16.40
CA ALA A 131 1.90 -7.87 -16.91
C ALA A 131 1.30 -8.11 -18.30
N THR A 132 0.22 -7.40 -18.66
CA THR A 132 -0.39 -7.46 -20.00
C THR A 132 0.41 -6.71 -21.06
N VAL A 133 1.21 -5.73 -20.65
CA VAL A 133 2.03 -4.88 -21.52
C VAL A 133 3.42 -5.48 -21.68
N ASP A 134 4.00 -5.93 -20.57
CA ASP A 134 5.31 -6.58 -20.52
C ASP A 134 5.33 -7.62 -19.39
N SER A 135 5.18 -8.89 -19.77
CA SER A 135 5.20 -10.01 -18.85
C SER A 135 6.62 -10.38 -18.39
N THR A 136 7.67 -9.78 -18.96
CA THR A 136 9.07 -10.06 -18.59
C THR A 136 9.50 -9.31 -17.33
N LEU A 137 8.69 -8.34 -16.87
CA LEU A 137 8.96 -7.54 -15.68
C LEU A 137 8.90 -8.34 -14.38
N GLY A 138 8.18 -9.45 -14.34
CA GLY A 138 8.05 -10.25 -13.13
C GLY A 138 7.18 -11.48 -13.30
N LYS A 139 7.21 -12.35 -12.29
CA LYS A 139 6.41 -13.58 -12.24
C LYS A 139 5.70 -13.70 -10.90
N ILE A 140 4.55 -14.35 -10.87
CA ILE A 140 3.89 -14.65 -9.60
C ILE A 140 4.75 -15.61 -8.77
N THR A 141 4.70 -15.46 -7.46
CA THR A 141 5.53 -16.20 -6.49
C THR A 141 5.32 -17.72 -6.55
N SER A 142 4.13 -18.20 -6.94
CA SER A 142 3.89 -19.62 -7.19
C SER A 142 4.68 -20.17 -8.39
N ASP A 143 4.89 -19.34 -9.41
CA ASP A 143 5.51 -19.74 -10.68
C ASP A 143 7.01 -19.43 -10.69
N ALA A 144 7.44 -18.51 -9.81
CA ALA A 144 8.83 -18.22 -9.52
C ALA A 144 9.43 -19.35 -8.65
N SER A 145 9.69 -20.49 -9.30
CA SER A 145 10.28 -21.71 -8.72
C SER A 145 11.54 -21.47 -7.87
N GLU A 146 11.85 -22.46 -7.03
CA GLU A 146 12.69 -22.58 -5.81
C GLU A 146 14.19 -22.19 -5.92
N VAL A 147 14.57 -21.29 -6.82
CA VAL A 147 15.94 -20.76 -6.83
C VAL A 147 16.10 -19.82 -5.64
N PRO A 148 17.16 -19.97 -4.81
CA PRO A 148 17.44 -19.03 -3.73
C PRO A 148 17.53 -17.62 -4.29
N ARG A 149 16.57 -16.79 -3.88
CA ARG A 149 16.52 -15.39 -4.27
C ARG A 149 17.43 -14.57 -3.36
N ASP A 150 17.97 -13.51 -3.93
CA ASP A 150 18.80 -12.53 -3.23
C ASP A 150 18.05 -11.88 -2.05
N GLU A 151 18.76 -11.31 -1.09
CA GLU A 151 18.20 -10.67 0.11
C GLU A 151 17.21 -9.55 -0.22
N ARG A 152 17.33 -8.94 -1.41
CA ARG A 152 16.40 -7.93 -1.94
C ARG A 152 14.95 -8.43 -2.02
N TYR A 153 14.75 -9.74 -2.13
CA TYR A 153 13.44 -10.37 -2.24
C TYR A 153 12.88 -10.89 -0.91
N ALA A 154 13.68 -10.86 0.16
CA ALA A 154 13.34 -11.49 1.44
C ALA A 154 11.97 -11.05 1.99
N TRP A 155 11.62 -9.77 1.84
CA TRP A 155 10.32 -9.25 2.25
C TRP A 155 9.15 -9.86 1.46
N ILE A 156 9.31 -10.00 0.13
CA ILE A 156 8.28 -10.60 -0.73
C ILE A 156 8.13 -12.08 -0.38
N ASP A 157 9.24 -12.78 -0.19
CA ASP A 157 9.25 -14.21 0.16
C ASP A 157 8.61 -14.47 1.52
N THR A 158 8.84 -13.58 2.49
CA THR A 158 8.23 -13.66 3.82
C THR A 158 6.73 -13.36 3.79
N LEU A 159 6.31 -12.38 2.98
CA LEU A 159 4.94 -11.90 2.96
C LEU A 159 4.02 -12.75 2.05
N SER A 160 4.56 -13.31 0.97
CA SER A 160 3.75 -13.94 -0.06
C SER A 160 3.18 -15.28 0.37
N ARG A 161 1.98 -15.58 -0.13
CA ARG A 161 1.33 -16.90 -0.07
C ARG A 161 1.14 -17.51 -1.47
N GLY A 162 1.98 -17.11 -2.42
CA GLY A 162 1.92 -17.54 -3.82
C GLY A 162 1.28 -16.55 -4.80
N GLY A 163 0.65 -15.48 -4.29
CA GLY A 163 -0.05 -14.48 -5.13
C GLY A 163 0.69 -13.18 -5.41
N LEU A 164 1.81 -12.90 -4.71
CA LEU A 164 2.60 -11.69 -4.99
C LEU A 164 3.44 -11.87 -6.25
N THR A 165 3.70 -10.78 -6.96
CA THR A 165 4.62 -10.76 -8.10
C THR A 165 6.03 -10.46 -7.63
N VAL A 166 6.96 -11.34 -7.98
CA VAL A 166 8.41 -11.16 -7.85
C VAL A 166 8.91 -10.45 -9.10
N PRO A 167 9.55 -9.27 -8.99
CA PRO A 167 10.13 -8.61 -10.16
C PRO A 167 11.33 -9.41 -10.69
N SER A 168 11.53 -9.39 -12.01
CA SER A 168 12.74 -9.95 -12.60
C SER A 168 13.98 -9.17 -12.17
N ALA A 169 15.16 -9.82 -12.14
CA ALA A 169 16.40 -9.18 -11.69
C ALA A 169 16.73 -7.94 -12.52
N ARG A 170 16.61 -8.06 -13.86
CA ARG A 170 16.81 -6.94 -14.78
C ARG A 170 15.87 -5.76 -14.47
N TRP A 171 14.59 -6.03 -14.29
CA TRP A 171 13.61 -4.98 -13.97
C TRP A 171 13.93 -4.32 -12.63
N LEU A 172 14.33 -5.11 -11.62
CA LEU A 172 14.71 -4.55 -10.32
C LEU A 172 15.93 -3.63 -10.41
N ASP A 173 16.94 -3.99 -11.19
CA ASP A 173 18.13 -3.15 -11.40
C ASP A 173 17.80 -1.84 -12.16
N GLU A 174 16.86 -1.90 -13.10
CA GLU A 174 16.31 -0.70 -13.76
C GLU A 174 15.52 0.17 -12.76
N VAL A 175 14.70 -0.43 -11.88
CA VAL A 175 13.96 0.29 -10.83
C VAL A 175 14.88 0.96 -9.81
N GLU A 176 15.98 0.33 -9.41
CA GLU A 176 16.98 0.95 -8.54
C GLU A 176 17.52 2.25 -9.15
N GLN A 177 17.77 2.24 -10.44
CA GLN A 177 18.20 3.44 -11.16
C GLN A 177 17.07 4.46 -11.40
N LEU A 178 15.83 4.01 -11.54
CA LEU A 178 14.66 4.88 -11.58
C LEU A 178 14.45 5.58 -10.24
N GLU A 179 14.74 4.93 -9.11
CA GLU A 179 14.66 5.56 -7.78
C GLU A 179 15.72 6.67 -7.62
N VAL A 180 16.92 6.47 -8.18
CA VAL A 180 17.94 7.54 -8.23
C VAL A 180 17.42 8.73 -9.04
N LEU A 181 16.78 8.50 -10.18
CA LEU A 181 16.16 9.57 -10.97
C LEU A 181 15.01 10.26 -10.21
N PHE A 182 14.13 9.47 -9.57
CA PHE A 182 13.02 9.96 -8.76
C PHE A 182 13.52 10.88 -7.64
N THR A 183 14.49 10.43 -6.86
CA THR A 183 15.05 11.18 -5.74
C THR A 183 15.83 12.41 -6.18
N THR A 184 16.50 12.37 -7.34
CA THR A 184 17.14 13.54 -7.93
C THR A 184 16.12 14.62 -8.29
N MET A 185 14.97 14.24 -8.87
CA MET A 185 13.94 15.19 -9.27
C MET A 185 13.11 15.73 -8.09
N HIS A 186 12.80 14.87 -7.11
CA HIS A 186 11.91 15.21 -5.99
C HIS A 186 12.65 15.75 -4.76
N GLY A 187 13.92 15.38 -4.57
CA GLY A 187 14.68 15.66 -3.35
C GLY A 187 14.01 15.08 -2.10
N GLY A 188 13.81 15.92 -1.08
CA GLY A 188 13.15 15.56 0.18
C GLY A 188 11.62 15.76 0.22
N ASP A 189 11.02 16.36 -0.81
CA ASP A 189 9.57 16.60 -0.91
C ASP A 189 9.03 16.01 -2.22
N VAL A 190 7.87 16.44 -2.68
CA VAL A 190 7.40 16.19 -4.05
C VAL A 190 7.63 17.43 -4.90
N ASP A 191 8.17 17.23 -6.10
CA ASP A 191 8.30 18.30 -7.08
C ASP A 191 6.91 18.88 -7.41
N ARG A 192 6.83 20.22 -7.39
CA ARG A 192 5.56 20.96 -7.53
C ARG A 192 5.31 21.49 -8.93
N GLY A 193 6.18 21.18 -9.89
CA GLY A 193 6.00 21.59 -11.27
C GLY A 193 4.81 20.87 -11.91
N PRO A 194 4.13 21.51 -12.88
CA PRO A 194 2.95 20.93 -13.53
C PRO A 194 3.27 19.63 -14.28
N GLY A 195 2.46 18.58 -14.05
CA GLY A 195 2.64 17.28 -14.69
C GLY A 195 3.89 16.53 -14.21
N VAL A 196 4.19 16.55 -12.91
CA VAL A 196 5.38 15.91 -12.31
C VAL A 196 5.55 14.44 -12.72
N VAL A 197 4.45 13.68 -12.78
CA VAL A 197 4.46 12.27 -13.20
C VAL A 197 4.87 12.14 -14.67
N ARG A 198 4.32 13.00 -15.55
CA ARG A 198 4.67 13.00 -16.98
C ARG A 198 6.14 13.31 -17.17
N ARG A 199 6.66 14.36 -16.53
CA ARG A 199 8.07 14.76 -16.68
C ARG A 199 9.03 13.69 -16.16
N LEU A 200 8.68 13.02 -15.06
CA LEU A 200 9.46 11.89 -14.56
C LEU A 200 9.47 10.72 -15.56
N ALA A 201 8.31 10.39 -16.12
CA ALA A 201 8.19 9.30 -17.09
C ALA A 201 8.98 9.61 -18.37
N GLU A 202 8.96 10.85 -18.85
CA GLU A 202 9.75 11.30 -20.00
C GLU A 202 11.26 11.24 -19.72
N ALA A 203 11.70 11.74 -18.55
CA ALA A 203 13.10 11.64 -18.14
C ALA A 203 13.55 10.16 -18.01
N ALA A 204 12.67 9.30 -17.53
CA ALA A 204 12.92 7.86 -17.45
C ALA A 204 12.99 7.22 -18.84
N ALA A 205 12.15 7.64 -19.78
CA ALA A 205 12.13 7.10 -21.14
C ALA A 205 13.41 7.43 -21.91
N LEU A 206 14.01 8.60 -21.66
CA LEU A 206 15.33 8.95 -22.20
C LEU A 206 16.44 8.02 -21.70
N LYS A 207 16.34 7.56 -20.44
CA LYS A 207 17.34 6.69 -19.83
C LYS A 207 17.12 5.20 -20.14
N PHE A 208 15.86 4.79 -20.27
CA PHE A 208 15.45 3.41 -20.51
C PHE A 208 14.54 3.31 -21.74
N PRO A 209 15.07 3.56 -22.95
CA PRO A 209 14.27 3.56 -24.18
C PRO A 209 13.66 2.19 -24.52
N GLN A 210 14.18 1.11 -23.94
CA GLN A 210 13.68 -0.24 -24.10
C GLN A 210 12.42 -0.53 -23.28
N LEU A 211 12.13 0.29 -22.25
CA LEU A 211 10.98 0.08 -21.39
C LEU A 211 9.74 0.72 -21.99
N HIS A 212 8.62 -0.01 -21.92
CA HIS A 212 7.36 0.49 -22.46
C HIS A 212 6.92 1.77 -21.72
N PRO A 213 6.49 2.84 -22.42
CA PRO A 213 6.13 4.13 -21.81
C PRO A 213 5.09 4.01 -20.68
N TYR A 214 4.11 3.11 -20.84
CA TYR A 214 3.13 2.81 -19.79
C TYR A 214 3.76 2.34 -18.47
N VAL A 215 4.79 1.49 -18.53
CA VAL A 215 5.50 0.97 -17.35
C VAL A 215 6.18 2.12 -16.60
N LEU A 216 6.88 2.99 -17.34
CA LEU A 216 7.56 4.16 -16.80
C LEU A 216 6.58 5.13 -16.14
N ARG A 217 5.45 5.40 -16.81
CA ARG A 217 4.38 6.23 -16.25
C ARG A 217 3.76 5.61 -15.01
N LYS A 218 3.52 4.29 -15.00
CA LYS A 218 2.95 3.57 -13.85
C LYS A 218 3.90 3.60 -12.66
N TYR A 219 5.20 3.41 -12.88
CA TYR A 219 6.23 3.57 -11.85
C TYR A 219 6.25 5.00 -11.29
N ALA A 220 6.36 6.01 -12.16
CA ALA A 220 6.39 7.41 -11.78
C ALA A 220 5.18 7.81 -10.94
N MET A 221 3.98 7.39 -11.35
CA MET A 221 2.74 7.63 -10.62
C MET A 221 2.74 6.96 -9.25
N THR A 222 3.01 5.65 -9.22
CA THR A 222 3.03 4.84 -7.99
C THR A 222 3.99 5.43 -6.96
N ARG A 223 5.20 5.77 -7.38
CA ARG A 223 6.23 6.28 -6.49
C ARG A 223 5.89 7.68 -5.95
N THR A 224 5.34 8.55 -6.80
CA THR A 224 4.85 9.88 -6.42
C THR A 224 3.72 9.77 -5.38
N GLN A 225 2.74 8.89 -5.61
CA GLN A 225 1.66 8.63 -4.65
C GLN A 225 2.18 8.17 -3.30
N LEU A 226 3.10 7.21 -3.28
CA LEU A 226 3.74 6.73 -2.05
C LEU A 226 4.45 7.86 -1.31
N ARG A 227 5.19 8.71 -2.01
CA ARG A 227 5.88 9.87 -1.42
C ARG A 227 4.89 10.88 -0.83
N VAL A 228 3.81 11.20 -1.54
CA VAL A 228 2.76 12.11 -1.02
C VAL A 228 2.15 11.54 0.26
N ARG A 229 1.85 10.23 0.29
CA ARG A 229 1.30 9.55 1.48
C ARG A 229 2.29 9.58 2.65
N GLU A 230 3.56 9.33 2.39
CA GLU A 230 4.63 9.40 3.39
C GLU A 230 4.73 10.80 3.99
N ILE A 231 4.78 11.84 3.16
CA ILE A 231 4.85 13.23 3.62
C ILE A 231 3.64 13.59 4.49
N ARG A 232 2.44 13.20 4.07
CA ARG A 232 1.21 13.46 4.84
C ARG A 232 1.22 12.76 6.19
N ARG A 233 1.71 11.52 6.23
CA ARG A 233 1.88 10.78 7.48
C ARG A 233 2.86 11.52 8.40
N LEU A 234 4.03 11.93 7.90
CA LEU A 234 5.03 12.66 8.67
C LEU A 234 4.51 14.00 9.21
N ILE A 235 3.71 14.73 8.43
CA ILE A 235 3.06 15.96 8.88
C ILE A 235 2.10 15.65 10.04
N GLY A 236 1.22 14.66 9.87
CA GLY A 236 0.25 14.28 10.90
C GLY A 236 0.91 13.78 12.19
N ASP A 237 2.00 13.03 12.09
CA ASP A 237 2.73 12.53 13.25
C ASP A 237 3.47 13.65 13.98
N ARG A 238 4.04 14.62 13.25
CA ARG A 238 4.63 15.84 13.84
C ARG A 238 3.59 16.69 14.57
N GLU A 239 2.38 16.80 14.03
CA GLU A 239 1.28 17.52 14.68
C GLU A 239 0.79 16.83 15.96
N ARG A 240 0.71 15.49 15.98
CA ARG A 240 0.38 14.70 17.17
C ARG A 240 1.42 14.91 18.28
N LEU A 241 2.70 14.75 17.95
CA LEU A 241 3.80 14.97 18.91
C LEU A 241 3.78 16.41 19.47
N ARG A 242 3.46 17.41 18.65
CA ARG A 242 3.33 18.81 19.12
C ARG A 242 2.15 19.00 20.08
N LYS A 243 1.07 18.23 19.97
CA LYS A 243 -0.09 18.27 20.90
C LYS A 243 0.16 17.53 22.21
N GLU A 244 1.04 16.53 22.21
CA GLU A 244 1.41 15.75 23.40
C GLU A 244 2.50 16.43 24.26
N GLN A 245 3.40 17.22 23.66
CA GLN A 245 4.38 17.99 24.43
C GLN A 245 3.82 19.04 25.44
N PRO A 246 2.73 19.79 25.17
CA PRO A 246 2.20 20.77 26.13
C PRO A 246 1.57 20.14 27.38
N THR A 247 1.09 18.90 27.34
CA THR A 247 0.54 18.21 28.52
C THR A 247 1.67 17.74 29.43
N CYS A 248 2.71 17.09 28.88
CA CYS A 248 3.90 16.68 29.63
C CYS A 248 4.65 17.89 30.23
N SER A 249 4.73 19.02 29.51
CA SER A 249 5.35 20.25 30.04
C SER A 249 4.55 20.88 31.19
N ARG A 250 3.21 20.86 31.12
CA ARG A 250 2.34 21.34 32.21
C ARG A 250 2.38 20.40 33.42
N GLU A 251 2.39 19.09 33.20
CA GLU A 251 2.51 18.09 34.26
C GLU A 251 3.90 18.11 34.90
N ALA A 252 4.98 18.26 34.13
CA ALA A 252 6.34 18.42 34.66
C ALA A 252 6.52 19.72 35.45
N LYS A 253 5.91 20.82 35.00
CA LYS A 253 5.87 22.08 35.77
C LYS A 253 5.05 21.94 37.06
N ARG A 254 3.91 21.24 37.00
CA ARG A 254 3.07 20.96 38.17
C ARG A 254 3.79 20.04 39.17
N ALA A 255 4.46 18.98 38.72
CA ALA A 255 5.25 18.10 39.58
C ALA A 255 6.38 18.86 40.31
N ARG A 256 7.05 19.81 39.64
CA ARG A 256 8.06 20.68 40.27
C ARG A 256 7.48 21.63 41.32
N LEU A 257 6.22 22.03 41.19
CA LEU A 257 5.52 22.89 42.16
C LEU A 257 5.08 22.13 43.43
N TYR A 258 4.98 20.80 43.39
CA TYR A 258 4.57 19.98 44.53
C TYR A 258 5.73 19.26 45.25
N VAL A 259 6.98 19.44 44.81
CA VAL A 259 8.15 19.04 45.60
C VAL A 259 8.41 20.17 46.62
N HIS A 260 7.77 20.08 47.78
CA HIS A 260 8.15 20.91 48.93
C HIS A 260 9.54 20.49 49.41
N PRO A 261 10.48 21.44 49.61
CA PRO A 261 11.67 21.16 50.41
C PRO A 261 11.22 21.08 51.86
N GLY A 262 11.11 19.86 52.38
CA GLY A 262 11.02 19.60 53.81
C GLY A 262 12.44 19.30 54.31
N ASP A 263 13.05 20.30 54.94
CA ASP A 263 14.03 20.18 56.03
C ASP A 263 13.53 21.06 57.19
#